data_AF-A0A957W4V4-F1
#
_entry.id   AF-A0A957W4V4-F1
#
_cell.length_a   1.000
_cell.length_b   1.000
_cell.length_c   1.000
_cell.angle_alpha   90.00
_cell.angle_beta   90.00
_cell.angle_gamma   90.00
#
_symmetry.space_group_name_H-M   'P 1'
#
loop_
_entity.id
_entity.type
_entity.pdbx_description
1 polymer ?
#
loop_
_entity_poly.entity_id
_entity_poly.type
_entity_poly.pdbx_seq_one_letter_code
_entity_poly.pdbx_strand_id
1 'polypeptide(L)'
;MLTSNSSISLFPLNVVLFPGMMLPLHIFENRYQAMIKQCIDSADQTFGVVLAKSKDAQAPHVMNLGRDDLYEVGTTARITAVEHLKEGRMNIITVGQERFTLKDITASEDDFLIGQIEPYPMKENEDPGVIDLLLQKLKPQVEQYINHLASASGEDLSNAVLPNDPAALAFLAGTAMQGPLPDKQLILSASSLISLMAKAVTVMDKENKILAYMLKAYQAHQQVQKLPFVDYSLN
;
A
#
# COMPACT_ATOMS: atom_id res chain seq x y z
N MET A 1 -8.00 10.30 -16.55
CA MET A 1 -6.57 10.68 -16.37
C MET A 1 -6.55 11.98 -15.60
N LEU A 2 -5.77 12.04 -14.53
CA LEU A 2 -5.65 13.26 -13.73
C LEU A 2 -5.18 14.45 -14.58
N THR A 3 -5.87 15.58 -14.46
CA THR A 3 -5.46 16.85 -15.07
C THR A 3 -4.82 17.76 -14.01
N SER A 4 -3.99 18.70 -14.44
CA SER A 4 -3.36 19.68 -13.53
C SER A 4 -4.44 20.46 -12.75
N ASN A 5 -4.28 20.58 -11.43
CA ASN A 5 -5.23 21.20 -10.50
C ASN A 5 -6.64 20.57 -10.53
N SER A 6 -6.69 19.25 -10.34
CA SER A 6 -7.95 18.53 -10.17
C SER A 6 -8.39 18.54 -8.71
N SER A 7 -9.71 18.54 -8.49
CA SER A 7 -10.30 18.33 -7.18
C SER A 7 -10.85 16.90 -7.09
N ILE A 8 -10.58 16.20 -5.99
CA ILE A 8 -11.01 14.82 -5.79
C ILE A 8 -11.47 14.57 -4.36
N SER A 9 -12.48 13.73 -4.16
CA SER A 9 -12.82 13.22 -2.84
C SER A 9 -11.65 12.41 -2.27
N LEU A 10 -11.32 12.63 -1.01
CA LEU A 10 -10.21 11.97 -0.32
C LEU A 10 -10.71 11.04 0.79
N PHE A 11 -10.06 9.89 0.87
CA PHE A 11 -10.21 8.93 1.94
C PHE A 11 -8.88 8.76 2.69
N PRO A 12 -8.69 9.47 3.82
CA PRO A 12 -7.54 9.28 4.69
C PRO A 12 -7.60 7.90 5.34
N LEU A 13 -6.59 7.08 5.08
CA LEU A 13 -6.54 5.70 5.58
C LEU A 13 -5.17 5.42 6.20
N ASN A 14 -5.11 4.38 7.03
CA ASN A 14 -3.85 3.83 7.54
C ASN A 14 -3.22 2.84 6.56
N VAL A 15 -3.19 3.20 5.27
CA VAL A 15 -2.68 2.35 4.20
C VAL A 15 -1.94 3.20 3.18
N VAL A 16 -0.85 2.65 2.64
CA VAL A 16 -0.19 3.20 1.46
C VAL A 16 -0.69 2.40 0.27
N LEU A 17 -1.63 2.98 -0.49
CA LEU A 17 -2.16 2.36 -1.70
C LEU A 17 -1.16 2.54 -2.85
N PHE A 18 -0.65 1.44 -3.41
CA PHE A 18 0.21 1.50 -4.60
C PHE A 18 -0.61 1.36 -5.89
N PRO A 19 -0.13 1.89 -7.03
CA PRO A 19 -0.69 1.56 -8.33
C PRO A 19 -0.76 0.03 -8.56
N GLY A 20 -1.90 -0.46 -9.04
CA GLY A 20 -2.20 -1.88 -9.24
C GLY A 20 -2.59 -2.66 -7.98
N MET A 21 -2.43 -2.08 -6.78
CA MET A 21 -2.83 -2.72 -5.53
C MET A 21 -4.36 -2.73 -5.39
N MET A 22 -4.91 -3.90 -5.04
CA MET A 22 -6.32 -4.02 -4.68
C MET A 22 -6.52 -3.61 -3.21
N LEU A 23 -7.57 -2.83 -2.95
CA LEU A 23 -7.95 -2.39 -1.61
C LEU A 23 -9.45 -2.62 -1.39
N PRO A 24 -9.83 -3.69 -0.67
CA PRO A 24 -11.21 -3.91 -0.23
C PRO A 24 -11.54 -2.98 0.95
N LEU A 25 -12.71 -2.37 0.95
CA LEU A 25 -13.17 -1.48 2.02
C LEU A 25 -14.61 -1.79 2.42
N HIS A 26 -14.86 -1.74 3.73
CA HIS A 26 -16.20 -1.74 4.29
C HIS A 26 -16.61 -0.30 4.62
N ILE A 27 -17.63 0.20 3.94
CA ILE A 27 -18.13 1.57 4.05
C ILE A 27 -19.37 1.57 4.92
N PHE A 28 -19.28 2.19 6.10
CA PHE A 28 -20.38 2.24 7.07
C PHE A 28 -20.69 3.63 7.59
N GLU A 29 -19.72 4.55 7.64
CA GLU A 29 -19.95 5.94 8.07
C GLU A 29 -20.75 6.73 7.02
N ASN A 30 -21.77 7.48 7.45
CA ASN A 30 -22.69 8.21 6.56
C ASN A 30 -21.97 9.13 5.56
N ARG A 31 -20.95 9.86 6.00
CA ARG A 31 -20.12 10.73 5.14
C ARG A 31 -19.41 9.98 4.02
N TYR A 32 -18.88 8.79 4.31
CA TYR A 32 -18.19 7.98 3.31
C TYR A 32 -19.20 7.23 2.43
N GLN A 33 -20.41 6.92 2.93
CA GLN A 33 -21.50 6.47 2.07
C GLN A 33 -21.87 7.55 1.04
N ALA A 34 -21.96 8.82 1.46
CA ALA A 34 -22.23 9.95 0.56
C ALA A 34 -21.09 10.12 -0.46
N MET A 35 -19.83 10.15 0.00
CA MET A 35 -18.64 10.23 -0.83
C MET A 35 -18.62 9.14 -1.92
N ILE A 36 -18.83 7.87 -1.53
CA ILE A 36 -18.76 6.74 -2.45
C ILE A 36 -19.91 6.77 -3.46
N LYS A 37 -21.12 7.21 -3.08
CA LYS A 37 -22.21 7.43 -4.03
C LYS A 37 -21.83 8.48 -5.07
N GLN A 38 -21.29 9.63 -4.64
CA GLN A 38 -20.81 10.67 -5.57
C GLN A 38 -19.73 10.14 -6.52
N CYS A 39 -18.81 9.30 -6.02
CA CYS A 39 -17.80 8.67 -6.86
C CYS A 39 -18.42 7.71 -7.89
N ILE A 40 -19.35 6.84 -7.49
CA ILE A 40 -20.01 5.89 -8.40
C ILE A 40 -20.74 6.62 -9.56
N ASP A 41 -21.34 7.76 -9.26
CA ASP A 41 -22.06 8.60 -10.24
C ASP A 41 -21.12 9.42 -11.14
N SER A 42 -19.85 9.55 -10.74
CA SER A 42 -18.82 10.23 -11.55
C SER A 42 -18.31 9.34 -12.70
N ALA A 43 -17.87 9.95 -13.79
CA ALA A 43 -17.38 9.23 -14.97
C ALA A 43 -16.18 8.32 -14.69
N ASP A 44 -15.29 8.72 -13.77
CA ASP A 44 -14.05 8.00 -13.47
C ASP A 44 -14.19 6.99 -12.31
N GLN A 45 -15.29 7.03 -11.55
CA GLN A 45 -15.56 6.12 -10.42
C GLN A 45 -14.40 6.03 -9.42
N THR A 46 -13.78 7.17 -9.12
CA THR A 46 -12.48 7.23 -8.45
C THR A 46 -12.50 8.22 -7.28
N PHE A 47 -11.74 7.90 -6.24
CA PHE A 47 -11.41 8.81 -5.14
C PHE A 47 -9.90 8.75 -4.85
N GLY A 48 -9.36 9.68 -4.06
CA GLY A 48 -7.96 9.67 -3.65
C GLY A 48 -7.77 8.98 -2.31
N VAL A 49 -6.74 8.12 -2.21
CA VAL A 49 -6.29 7.55 -0.93
C VAL A 49 -4.98 8.21 -0.53
N VAL A 50 -4.93 8.70 0.70
CA VAL A 50 -3.75 9.33 1.30
C VAL A 50 -3.49 8.71 2.67
N LEU A 51 -2.22 8.48 2.97
CA LEU A 51 -1.82 8.01 4.30
C LEU A 51 -2.02 9.15 5.31
N ALA A 52 -2.64 8.83 6.45
CA ALA A 52 -2.74 9.72 7.60
C ALA A 52 -1.51 9.58 8.52
N LYS A 53 -1.02 10.69 9.09
CA LYS A 53 0.17 10.68 9.97
C LYS A 53 -0.10 10.27 11.41
N SER A 54 -1.35 10.33 11.87
CA SER A 54 -1.75 9.93 13.20
C SER A 54 -3.02 9.07 13.16
N LYS A 55 -3.34 8.39 14.28
CA LYS A 55 -4.60 7.67 14.42
C LYS A 55 -5.80 8.61 14.45
N ASP A 56 -5.64 9.78 15.06
CA ASP A 56 -6.70 10.79 15.10
C ASP A 56 -6.97 11.36 13.70
N ALA A 57 -5.97 11.35 12.82
CA ALA A 57 -6.08 11.69 11.40
C ALA A 57 -6.66 10.56 10.54
N GLN A 58 -6.94 9.38 11.09
CA GLN A 58 -7.69 8.31 10.43
C GLN A 58 -9.17 8.51 10.73
N ALA A 59 -9.95 8.89 9.73
CA ALA A 59 -11.37 9.24 9.90
C ALA A 59 -11.68 10.38 10.91
N PRO A 60 -10.93 11.51 10.96
CA PRO A 60 -11.28 12.68 11.76
C PRO A 60 -12.54 13.35 11.21
N HIS A 61 -13.37 13.97 12.04
CA HIS A 61 -14.24 15.04 11.55
C HIS A 61 -13.37 16.09 10.86
N VAL A 62 -13.77 16.53 9.65
CA VAL A 62 -12.89 17.33 8.78
C VAL A 62 -12.42 18.62 9.47
N MET A 63 -13.24 19.16 10.37
CA MET A 63 -12.96 20.34 11.18
C MET A 63 -11.63 20.30 11.96
N ASN A 64 -11.09 19.12 12.23
CA ASN A 64 -9.87 18.93 13.02
C ASN A 64 -8.66 18.48 12.20
N LEU A 65 -8.76 18.42 10.86
CA LEU A 65 -7.68 17.94 10.01
C LEU A 65 -7.10 19.04 9.14
N GLY A 66 -5.79 19.28 9.28
CA GLY A 66 -5.02 20.11 8.37
C GLY A 66 -4.32 19.30 7.30
N ARG A 67 -3.89 19.96 6.22
CA ARG A 67 -3.10 19.33 5.16
C ARG A 67 -1.87 18.60 5.73
N ASP A 68 -1.25 19.20 6.75
CA ASP A 68 0.00 18.68 7.33
C ASP A 68 -0.19 17.43 8.18
N ASP A 69 -1.42 17.02 8.48
CA ASP A 69 -1.73 15.74 9.11
C ASP A 69 -1.75 14.57 8.10
N LEU A 70 -1.66 14.88 6.80
CA LEU A 70 -1.65 13.93 5.71
C LEU A 70 -0.28 13.86 5.03
N TYR A 71 0.00 12.73 4.40
CA TYR A 71 1.15 12.61 3.51
C TYR A 71 0.89 13.29 2.18
N GLU A 72 1.97 13.85 1.62
CA GLU A 72 1.92 14.66 0.41
C GLU A 72 1.61 13.86 -0.86
N VAL A 73 2.00 12.58 -0.93
CA VAL A 73 1.77 11.75 -2.11
C VAL A 73 0.74 10.67 -1.78
N GLY A 74 -0.34 10.66 -2.57
CA GLY A 74 -1.39 9.66 -2.52
C GLY A 74 -1.55 8.93 -3.85
N THR A 75 -2.55 8.05 -3.90
CA THR A 75 -2.90 7.27 -5.09
C THR A 75 -4.39 7.30 -5.31
N THR A 76 -4.83 7.49 -6.56
CA THR A 76 -6.23 7.36 -6.91
C THR A 76 -6.67 5.89 -6.82
N ALA A 77 -7.86 5.66 -6.28
CA ALA A 77 -8.49 4.35 -6.12
C ALA A 77 -9.74 4.30 -6.96
N ARG A 78 -9.73 3.48 -8.02
CA ARG A 78 -10.91 3.24 -8.85
C ARG A 78 -11.75 2.15 -8.25
N ILE A 79 -13.05 2.42 -8.09
CA ILE A 79 -14.04 1.43 -7.66
C ILE A 79 -14.25 0.43 -8.80
N THR A 80 -14.09 -0.85 -8.50
CA THR A 80 -14.19 -1.95 -9.49
C THR A 80 -15.35 -2.90 -9.20
N ALA A 81 -15.80 -2.98 -7.95
CA ALA A 81 -17.00 -3.71 -7.57
C ALA A 81 -17.64 -3.04 -6.34
N VAL A 82 -18.96 -3.12 -6.26
CA VAL A 82 -19.77 -2.62 -5.16
C VAL A 82 -20.80 -3.68 -4.78
N GLU A 83 -20.84 -4.02 -3.49
CA GLU A 83 -21.89 -4.82 -2.88
C GLU A 83 -22.66 -3.93 -1.90
N HIS A 84 -23.94 -3.71 -2.18
CA HIS A 84 -24.81 -2.94 -1.29
C HIS A 84 -25.32 -3.83 -0.15
N LEU A 85 -25.27 -3.29 1.06
CA LEU A 85 -25.73 -3.92 2.29
C LEU A 85 -26.93 -3.13 2.87
N LYS A 86 -27.45 -3.60 4.00
CA LYS A 86 -28.53 -2.90 4.72
C LYS A 86 -28.06 -1.52 5.19
N GLU A 87 -29.01 -0.60 5.35
CA GLU A 87 -28.78 0.75 5.91
C GLU A 87 -27.76 1.58 5.10
N GLY A 88 -27.67 1.37 3.78
CA GLY A 88 -26.78 2.16 2.91
C GLY A 88 -25.29 1.80 3.02
N ARG A 89 -24.93 0.84 3.87
CA ARG A 89 -23.56 0.32 3.97
C ARG A 89 -23.17 -0.41 2.70
N MET A 90 -21.88 -0.46 2.40
CA MET A 90 -21.36 -1.08 1.18
C MET A 90 -20.05 -1.79 1.46
N ASN A 91 -19.81 -2.92 0.79
CA ASN A 91 -18.46 -3.40 0.56
C ASN A 91 -18.03 -2.95 -0.83
N ILE A 92 -16.83 -2.39 -0.95
CA ILE A 92 -16.27 -2.01 -2.25
C ILE A 92 -14.93 -2.68 -2.47
N ILE A 93 -14.64 -3.03 -3.72
CA ILE A 93 -13.31 -3.41 -4.17
C ILE A 93 -12.76 -2.27 -5.01
N THR A 94 -11.56 -1.81 -4.66
CA THR A 94 -10.88 -0.73 -5.39
C THR A 94 -9.52 -1.19 -5.88
N VAL A 95 -9.01 -0.53 -6.92
CA VAL A 95 -7.65 -0.74 -7.45
C VAL A 95 -6.95 0.59 -7.57
N GLY A 96 -5.74 0.69 -7.01
CA GLY A 96 -4.88 1.86 -7.14
C GLY A 96 -4.49 2.13 -8.60
N GLN A 97 -4.50 3.40 -9.03
CA GLN A 97 -4.20 3.76 -10.41
C GLN A 97 -3.03 4.75 -10.53
N GLU A 98 -3.29 6.04 -10.34
CA GLU A 98 -2.34 7.11 -10.61
C GLU A 98 -1.90 7.74 -9.30
N ARG A 99 -0.60 8.05 -9.18
CA ARG A 99 -0.08 8.80 -8.04
C ARG A 99 -0.36 10.28 -8.23
N PHE A 100 -0.60 10.97 -7.12
CA PHE A 100 -0.81 12.41 -7.12
C PHE A 100 -0.10 13.07 -5.94
N THR A 101 0.19 14.36 -6.10
CA THR A 101 0.62 15.25 -5.01
C THR A 101 -0.61 15.97 -4.45
N LEU A 102 -0.82 15.89 -3.14
CA LEU A 102 -1.84 16.64 -2.41
C LEU A 102 -1.31 18.03 -2.05
N LYS A 103 -1.93 19.06 -2.62
CA LYS A 103 -1.56 20.46 -2.42
C LYS A 103 -2.29 21.09 -1.26
N ASP A 104 -3.60 20.88 -1.21
CA ASP A 104 -4.46 21.47 -0.20
C ASP A 104 -5.70 20.60 0.04
N ILE A 105 -6.41 20.85 1.15
CA ILE A 105 -7.64 20.15 1.50
C ILE A 105 -8.75 21.11 1.92
N THR A 106 -9.98 20.73 1.62
CA THR A 106 -11.20 21.39 2.09
C THR A 106 -12.23 20.36 2.55
N ALA A 107 -13.28 20.83 3.24
CA ALA A 107 -14.42 20.01 3.61
C ALA A 107 -15.49 20.01 2.50
N SER A 108 -16.10 18.85 2.27
CA SER A 108 -17.38 18.75 1.57
C SER A 108 -18.54 19.16 2.48
N GLU A 109 -19.74 19.34 1.90
CA GLU A 109 -20.98 19.53 2.67
C GLU A 109 -21.31 18.31 3.56
N ASP A 110 -20.99 17.09 3.10
CA ASP A 110 -21.22 15.84 3.84
C ASP A 110 -20.06 15.43 4.79
N ASP A 111 -19.16 16.36 5.17
CA ASP A 111 -18.05 16.13 6.12
C ASP A 111 -17.04 15.01 5.72
N PHE A 112 -16.73 14.91 4.42
CA PHE A 112 -15.55 14.22 3.92
C PHE A 112 -14.58 15.20 3.27
N LEU A 113 -13.32 14.76 3.07
CA LEU A 113 -12.28 15.64 2.55
C LEU A 113 -12.35 15.74 1.03
N ILE A 114 -12.10 16.94 0.53
CA ILE A 114 -11.83 17.22 -0.87
C ILE A 114 -10.37 17.68 -0.98
N GLY A 115 -9.60 17.02 -1.84
CA GLY A 115 -8.20 17.34 -2.09
C GLY A 115 -8.01 18.13 -3.37
N GLN A 116 -7.18 19.16 -3.32
CA GLN A 116 -6.58 19.77 -4.51
C GLN A 116 -5.32 18.98 -4.87
N ILE A 117 -5.31 18.36 -6.04
CA ILE A 117 -4.28 17.41 -6.42
C ILE A 117 -3.63 17.73 -7.77
N GLU A 118 -2.37 17.33 -7.90
CA GLU A 118 -1.63 17.34 -9.16
C GLU A 118 -1.14 15.92 -9.51
N PRO A 119 -1.14 15.53 -10.80
CA PRO A 119 -0.50 14.28 -11.22
C PRO A 119 0.94 14.18 -10.72
N TYR A 120 1.36 12.99 -10.30
CA TYR A 120 2.74 12.71 -9.86
C TYR A 120 3.37 11.58 -10.69
N PRO A 121 3.62 11.82 -12.00
CA PRO A 121 4.28 10.85 -12.87
C PRO A 121 5.74 10.67 -12.47
N MET A 122 6.34 9.55 -12.88
CA MET A 122 7.79 9.37 -12.75
C MET A 122 8.51 10.32 -13.71
N LYS A 123 9.69 10.79 -13.31
CA LYS A 123 10.61 11.49 -14.23
C LYS A 123 10.95 10.59 -15.43
N GLU A 124 11.03 11.21 -16.60
CA GLU A 124 11.40 10.55 -17.85
C GLU A 124 12.92 10.56 -18.09
N ASN A 125 13.37 9.81 -19.11
CA ASN A 125 14.75 9.80 -19.62
C ASN A 125 15.80 9.35 -18.60
N GLU A 126 15.48 8.31 -17.83
CA GLU A 126 16.42 7.67 -16.91
C GLU A 126 17.35 6.68 -17.62
N ASP A 127 18.53 6.44 -17.03
CA ASP A 127 19.56 5.54 -17.58
C ASP A 127 19.06 4.08 -17.59
N PRO A 128 18.87 3.45 -18.76
CA PRO A 128 18.42 2.07 -18.87
C PRO A 128 19.36 1.08 -18.19
N GLY A 129 20.68 1.32 -18.20
CA GLY A 129 21.66 0.43 -17.57
C GLY A 129 21.52 0.39 -16.04
N VAL A 130 21.13 1.50 -15.43
CA VAL A 130 20.85 1.56 -13.98
C VAL A 130 19.54 0.85 -13.66
N ILE A 131 18.52 1.01 -14.50
CA ILE A 131 17.23 0.32 -14.36
C ILE A 131 17.44 -1.19 -14.45
N ASP A 132 18.20 -1.67 -15.44
CA ASP A 132 18.50 -3.10 -15.63
C ASP A 132 19.25 -3.67 -14.42
N LEU A 133 20.25 -2.96 -13.90
CA LEU A 133 20.98 -3.37 -12.70
C LEU A 133 20.06 -3.47 -11.48
N LEU A 134 19.14 -2.52 -11.31
CA LEU A 134 18.18 -2.54 -10.20
C LEU A 134 17.15 -3.64 -10.38
N LEU A 135 16.72 -3.93 -11.61
CA LEU A 135 15.79 -5.02 -11.92
C LEU A 135 16.42 -6.38 -11.57
N GLN A 136 17.68 -6.59 -11.96
CA GLN A 136 18.46 -7.79 -11.63
C GLN A 136 18.64 -7.98 -10.11
N LYS A 137 18.58 -6.91 -9.32
CA LYS A 137 18.62 -6.97 -7.85
C LYS A 137 17.24 -7.19 -7.23
N LEU A 138 16.25 -6.41 -7.66
CA LEU A 138 14.92 -6.39 -7.05
C LEU A 138 14.16 -7.68 -7.29
N LYS A 139 14.20 -8.21 -8.53
CA LYS A 139 13.41 -9.38 -8.89
C LYS A 139 13.74 -10.61 -8.01
N PRO A 140 15.02 -11.02 -7.85
CA PRO A 140 15.35 -12.12 -6.94
C PRO A 140 14.95 -11.87 -5.48
N GLN A 141 14.98 -10.62 -5.02
CA GLN A 141 14.58 -10.28 -3.65
C GLN A 141 13.06 -10.42 -3.45
N VAL A 142 12.26 -10.03 -4.43
CA VAL A 142 10.80 -10.20 -4.40
C VAL A 142 10.44 -11.69 -4.46
N GLU A 143 11.10 -12.46 -5.35
CA GLU A 143 10.94 -13.92 -5.42
C GLU A 143 11.28 -14.59 -4.09
N GLN A 144 12.42 -14.21 -3.49
CA GLN A 144 12.82 -14.71 -2.18
C GLN A 144 11.80 -14.40 -1.09
N TYR A 145 11.25 -13.18 -1.09
CA TYR A 145 10.26 -12.76 -0.10
C TYR A 145 8.97 -13.58 -0.21
N ILE A 146 8.46 -13.77 -1.43
CA ILE A 146 7.27 -14.60 -1.70
C ILE A 146 7.51 -16.05 -1.24
N ASN A 147 8.69 -16.61 -1.53
CA ASN A 147 9.05 -17.96 -1.11
C ASN A 147 9.11 -18.11 0.42
N HIS A 148 9.58 -17.08 1.13
CA HIS A 148 9.55 -17.05 2.59
C HIS A 148 8.11 -16.99 3.13
N LEU A 149 7.22 -16.19 2.51
CA LEU A 149 5.81 -16.13 2.89
C LEU A 149 5.08 -17.46 2.62
N ALA A 150 5.34 -18.09 1.48
CA ALA A 150 4.83 -19.42 1.14
C ALA A 150 5.24 -20.45 2.21
N SER A 151 6.53 -20.45 2.58
CA SER A 151 7.06 -21.34 3.61
C SER A 151 6.43 -21.11 4.98
N ALA A 152 6.09 -19.87 5.31
CA ALA A 152 5.47 -19.52 6.59
C ALA A 152 3.97 -19.85 6.65
N SER A 153 3.26 -19.73 5.52
CA SER A 153 1.81 -19.98 5.42
C SER A 153 1.46 -21.44 5.11
N GLY A 154 2.41 -22.22 4.58
CA GLY A 154 2.15 -23.56 4.07
C GLY A 154 1.44 -23.57 2.71
N GLU A 155 1.33 -22.40 2.07
CA GLU A 155 0.78 -22.25 0.72
C GLU A 155 1.89 -22.37 -0.34
N ASP A 156 1.55 -22.91 -1.51
CA ASP A 156 2.46 -22.92 -2.65
C ASP A 156 2.25 -21.65 -3.50
N LEU A 157 3.11 -20.66 -3.29
CA LEU A 157 3.14 -19.42 -4.07
C LEU A 157 4.23 -19.42 -5.15
N SER A 158 4.84 -20.57 -5.46
CA SER A 158 5.94 -20.68 -6.41
C SER A 158 5.56 -20.28 -7.85
N ASN A 159 4.26 -20.33 -8.17
CA ASN A 159 3.71 -19.94 -9.47
C ASN A 159 3.33 -18.45 -9.55
N ALA A 160 3.65 -17.64 -8.54
CA ALA A 160 3.38 -16.21 -8.58
C ALA A 160 4.09 -15.56 -9.79
N VAL A 161 3.30 -15.07 -10.74
CA VAL A 161 3.84 -14.39 -11.92
C VAL A 161 4.24 -12.98 -11.54
N LEU A 162 5.54 -12.70 -11.57
CA LEU A 162 6.05 -11.37 -11.32
C LEU A 162 5.92 -10.47 -12.55
N PRO A 163 5.56 -9.18 -12.37
CA PRO A 163 5.57 -8.21 -13.46
C PRO A 163 6.97 -8.07 -14.06
N ASN A 164 7.04 -7.96 -15.39
CA ASN A 164 8.27 -7.59 -16.10
C ASN A 164 8.52 -6.08 -16.11
N ASP A 165 7.45 -5.28 -15.94
CA ASP A 165 7.57 -3.83 -15.85
C ASP A 165 8.27 -3.43 -14.54
N PRO A 166 9.36 -2.65 -14.58
CA PRO A 166 10.15 -2.32 -13.40
C PRO A 166 9.38 -1.53 -12.34
N ALA A 167 8.47 -0.63 -12.76
CA ALA A 167 7.65 0.15 -11.83
C ALA A 167 6.63 -0.76 -11.13
N ALA A 168 5.94 -1.61 -11.88
CA ALA A 168 4.99 -2.58 -11.36
C ALA A 168 5.64 -3.56 -10.38
N LEU A 169 6.88 -4.03 -10.66
CA LEU A 169 7.62 -4.88 -9.73
C LEU A 169 7.95 -4.16 -8.42
N ALA A 170 8.36 -2.88 -8.49
CA ALA A 170 8.64 -2.09 -7.29
C ALA A 170 7.38 -1.77 -6.48
N PHE A 171 6.25 -1.52 -7.13
CA PHE A 171 4.96 -1.35 -6.47
C PHE A 171 4.44 -2.66 -5.86
N LEU A 172 4.67 -3.79 -6.51
CA LEU A 172 4.39 -5.11 -5.93
C LEU A 172 5.22 -5.34 -4.66
N ALA A 173 6.51 -5.00 -4.68
CA ALA A 173 7.37 -5.07 -3.50
C ALA A 173 6.83 -4.21 -2.34
N GLY A 174 6.44 -2.96 -2.62
CA GLY A 174 5.81 -2.06 -1.63
C GLY A 174 4.45 -2.56 -1.12
N THR A 175 3.68 -3.24 -1.98
CA THR A 175 2.41 -3.88 -1.61
C THR A 175 2.65 -5.06 -0.68
N ALA A 176 3.58 -5.93 -1.02
CA ALA A 176 3.86 -7.18 -0.30
C ALA A 176 4.53 -6.98 1.06
N MET A 177 5.39 -5.97 1.22
CA MET A 177 6.10 -5.74 2.49
C MET A 177 5.16 -5.58 3.69
N GLN A 178 5.56 -6.08 4.86
CA GLN A 178 4.79 -5.96 6.11
C GLN A 178 5.38 -4.93 7.08
N GLY A 179 6.47 -4.25 6.69
CA GLY A 179 7.13 -3.23 7.48
C GLY A 179 6.34 -1.92 7.69
N PRO A 180 6.96 -0.94 8.37
CA PRO A 180 6.33 0.32 8.74
C PRO A 180 5.77 1.10 7.55
N LEU A 181 4.60 1.73 7.73
CA LEU A 181 3.97 2.58 6.71
C LEU A 181 4.87 3.73 6.21
N PRO A 182 5.70 4.40 7.05
CA PRO A 182 6.64 5.40 6.55
C PRO A 182 7.62 4.87 5.50
N ASP A 183 8.05 3.61 5.61
CA ASP A 183 8.95 2.99 4.62
C ASP A 183 8.22 2.73 3.29
N LYS A 184 6.97 2.24 3.35
CA LYS A 184 6.09 2.14 2.17
C LYS A 184 5.89 3.51 1.52
N GLN A 185 5.67 4.54 2.33
CA GLN A 185 5.46 5.89 1.83
C GLN A 185 6.70 6.46 1.13
N LEU A 186 7.91 6.13 1.61
CA LEU A 186 9.14 6.51 0.90
C LEU A 186 9.20 5.92 -0.51
N ILE A 187 8.71 4.69 -0.71
CA ILE A 187 8.60 4.05 -2.03
C ILE A 187 7.55 4.80 -2.87
N LEU A 188 6.33 5.00 -2.34
CA LEU A 188 5.25 5.67 -3.07
C LEU A 188 5.64 7.08 -3.54
N SER A 189 6.29 7.85 -2.66
CA SER A 189 6.75 9.22 -2.91
C SER A 189 8.02 9.33 -3.76
N ALA A 190 8.52 8.23 -4.36
CA ALA A 190 9.68 8.31 -5.22
C ALA A 190 9.40 9.09 -6.51
N SER A 191 10.21 10.12 -6.77
CA SER A 191 10.05 11.01 -7.94
C SER A 191 10.50 10.40 -9.27
N SER A 192 11.22 9.28 -9.25
CA SER A 192 11.78 8.63 -10.45
C SER A 192 11.77 7.11 -10.31
N LEU A 193 11.85 6.39 -11.42
CA LEU A 193 11.89 4.93 -11.46
C LEU A 193 13.16 4.40 -10.78
N ILE A 194 14.33 4.99 -11.04
CA ILE A 194 15.59 4.58 -10.36
C ILE A 194 15.45 4.74 -8.86
N SER A 195 14.91 5.88 -8.38
CA SER A 195 14.71 6.12 -6.95
C SER A 195 13.71 5.15 -6.35
N LEU A 196 12.61 4.87 -7.06
CA LEU A 196 11.58 3.91 -6.66
C LEU A 196 12.18 2.52 -6.47
N MET A 197 12.89 2.02 -7.49
CA MET A 197 13.48 0.69 -7.48
C MET A 197 14.60 0.58 -6.44
N ALA A 198 15.46 1.58 -6.29
CA ALA A 198 16.51 1.58 -5.28
C ALA A 198 15.96 1.52 -3.86
N LYS A 199 14.87 2.25 -3.59
CA LYS A 199 14.16 2.19 -2.30
C LYS A 199 13.50 0.82 -2.09
N ALA A 200 12.85 0.27 -3.11
CA ALA A 200 12.26 -1.06 -3.05
C ALA A 200 13.31 -2.14 -2.76
N VAL A 201 14.48 -2.10 -3.42
CA VAL A 201 15.61 -3.01 -3.16
C VAL A 201 16.08 -2.91 -1.70
N THR A 202 16.23 -1.69 -1.21
CA THR A 202 16.67 -1.44 0.17
C THR A 202 15.70 -2.02 1.19
N VAL A 203 14.40 -1.87 0.94
CA VAL A 203 13.36 -2.38 1.83
C VAL A 203 13.23 -3.89 1.75
N MET A 204 13.23 -4.47 0.54
CA MET A 204 13.16 -5.92 0.35
C MET A 204 14.38 -6.64 0.94
N ASP A 205 15.57 -6.05 0.87
CA ASP A 205 16.76 -6.59 1.53
C ASP A 205 16.57 -6.71 3.05
N LYS A 206 16.01 -5.66 3.67
CA LYS A 206 15.73 -5.64 5.12
C LYS A 206 14.64 -6.66 5.48
N GLU A 207 13.52 -6.67 4.76
CA GLU A 207 12.40 -7.60 4.99
C GLU A 207 12.86 -9.06 4.87
N ASN A 208 13.62 -9.40 3.82
CA ASN A 208 14.13 -10.77 3.65
C ASN A 208 15.06 -11.19 4.78
N LYS A 209 15.93 -10.29 5.27
CA LYS A 209 16.82 -10.58 6.42
C LYS A 209 16.03 -10.82 7.70
N ILE A 210 15.02 -10.00 7.97
CA ILE A 210 14.14 -10.13 9.14
C ILE A 210 13.36 -11.45 9.08
N LEU A 211 12.73 -11.74 7.95
CA LEU A 211 11.90 -12.93 7.79
C LEU A 211 12.75 -14.21 7.84
N ALA A 212 13.94 -14.21 7.23
CA ALA A 212 14.88 -15.33 7.34
C ALA A 212 15.33 -15.57 8.79
N TYR A 213 15.54 -14.51 9.58
CA TYR A 213 15.84 -14.64 11.00
C TYR A 213 14.65 -15.21 11.78
N MET A 214 13.44 -14.71 11.55
CA MET A 214 12.22 -15.19 12.20
C MET A 214 11.93 -16.67 11.89
N LEU A 215 12.09 -17.09 10.63
CA LEU A 215 11.90 -18.49 10.23
C LEU A 215 12.90 -19.42 10.93
N LYS A 216 14.17 -19.04 11.02
CA LYS A 216 15.19 -19.80 11.76
C LYS A 216 14.84 -19.91 13.25
N ALA A 217 14.43 -18.80 13.87
CA ALA A 217 14.03 -18.78 15.27
C ALA A 217 12.79 -19.66 15.51
N TYR A 218 11.79 -19.61 14.63
CA TYR A 218 10.59 -20.44 14.71
C TYR A 218 10.90 -21.94 14.60
N GLN A 219 11.73 -22.32 13.63
CA GLN A 219 12.18 -23.71 13.46
C GLN A 219 12.96 -24.22 14.67
N ALA A 220 13.84 -23.40 15.25
CA ALA A 220 14.57 -23.75 16.46
C ALA A 220 13.63 -23.99 17.65
N HIS A 221 12.62 -23.13 17.84
CA HIS A 221 11.61 -23.32 18.90
C HIS A 221 10.80 -24.61 18.70
N GLN A 222 10.39 -24.93 17.46
CA GLN A 222 9.69 -26.18 17.18
C GLN A 222 10.56 -27.41 17.47
N GLN A 223 11.87 -27.35 17.24
CA GLN A 223 12.78 -28.46 17.57
C GLN A 223 12.93 -28.62 19.08
N VAL A 224 13.04 -27.53 19.85
CA VAL A 224 13.12 -27.58 21.31
C VAL A 224 11.85 -28.15 21.93
N GLN A 225 10.66 -27.80 21.43
CA GLN A 225 9.39 -28.38 21.90
C GLN A 225 9.25 -29.88 21.61
N LYS A 226 9.98 -30.41 20.63
CA LYS A 226 10.01 -31.84 20.30
C LYS A 226 11.03 -32.63 21.11
N LEU A 227 11.88 -31.96 21.91
CA LEU A 227 12.80 -32.65 22.80
C LEU A 227 12.02 -33.24 23.98
N PRO A 228 12.26 -34.50 24.37
CA PRO A 228 11.66 -35.06 25.57
C PRO A 228 12.15 -34.26 26.78
N PHE A 229 11.22 -33.86 27.66
CA PHE A 229 11.61 -33.30 28.96
C PHE A 229 12.43 -34.36 29.71
N VAL A 230 13.71 -34.08 29.96
CA VAL A 230 14.52 -34.88 30.87
C VAL A 230 14.14 -34.46 32.28
N ASP A 231 13.41 -35.34 32.98
CA ASP A 231 13.05 -35.13 34.37
C ASP A 231 14.31 -35.30 35.23
N TYR A 232 14.84 -34.19 35.75
CA TYR A 232 16.02 -34.19 36.63
C TYR A 232 15.67 -34.46 38.11
N SER A 233 14.45 -34.93 38.40
CA SER A 233 13.99 -35.23 39.76
C SER A 233 14.45 -36.60 40.28
N LEU A 234 15.74 -36.92 40.17
CA LEU A 234 16.36 -38.00 40.96
C LEU A 234 17.81 -37.64 41.29
N ASN A 235 18.01 -37.05 42.48
CA ASN A 235 19.17 -37.23 43.35
C ASN A 235 18.78 -36.85 44.78
#